data_AF-A0A1E4ZNN5-F1
#
_entry.id   AF-A0A1E4ZNN5-F1
#
_cell.length_a   1.000
_cell.length_b   1.000
_cell.length_c   1.000
_cell.angle_alpha   90.00
_cell.angle_beta   90.00
_cell.angle_gamma   90.00
#
_symmetry.space_group_name_H-M   'P 1'
#
loop_
_entity.id
_entity.type
_entity.pdbx_description
1 polymer ?
#
loop_
_entity_poly.entity_id
_entity_poly.type
_entity_poly.pdbx_seq_one_letter_code
_entity_poly.pdbx_strand_id
1 'polypeptide(L)' 'MHDFIFLIPISLGLGLIGLAVFMWTLKGRQYDDLDGAAARILEEDDRPLPDAKDNSVTARRK' A
#
# COMPACT_ATOMS: atom_id res chain seq x y z
N MET A 1 -40.92 15.19 -16.66
CA MET A 1 -40.42 16.05 -15.55
C MET A 1 -40.45 15.28 -14.23
N HIS A 2 -39.91 14.07 -14.16
CA HIS A 2 -39.77 13.30 -12.90
C HIS A 2 -38.41 12.61 -12.77
N ASP A 3 -37.52 12.87 -13.72
CA ASP A 3 -36.38 12.03 -14.03
C ASP A 3 -35.32 12.13 -12.91
N PHE A 4 -35.21 13.29 -12.27
CA PHE A 4 -34.29 13.52 -11.14
C PHE A 4 -34.67 12.76 -9.86
N ILE A 5 -35.91 12.29 -9.72
CA ILE A 5 -36.36 11.56 -8.52
C ILE A 5 -35.58 10.26 -8.36
N PHE A 6 -35.12 9.65 -9.45
CA PHE A 6 -34.30 8.44 -9.41
C PHE A 6 -32.80 8.74 -9.29
N LEU A 7 -32.32 9.86 -9.83
CA LEU A 7 -30.89 10.22 -9.76
C LEU A 7 -30.44 10.54 -8.32
N ILE A 8 -31.32 11.10 -7.50
CA ILE A 8 -31.00 11.43 -6.09
C ILE A 8 -30.68 10.16 -5.27
N PRO A 9 -31.57 9.15 -5.18
CA PRO A 9 -31.26 7.93 -4.43
C PRO A 9 -30.11 7.13 -5.06
N ILE A 10 -29.95 7.14 -6.39
CA ILE A 10 -28.84 6.46 -7.07
C ILE A 10 -27.50 7.10 -6.70
N SER A 11 -27.40 8.43 -6.74
CA SER A 11 -26.16 9.14 -6.39
C SER A 11 -25.80 8.99 -4.91
N LEU A 12 -26.80 9.06 -4.01
CA LEU A 12 -26.60 8.77 -2.59
C LEU A 12 -26.14 7.32 -2.36
N GLY A 13 -26.73 6.36 -3.07
CA GLY A 13 -26.34 4.95 -3.02
C GLY A 13 -24.90 4.75 -3.49
N LEU A 14 -24.51 5.34 -4.61
CA LEU A 14 -23.14 5.31 -5.13
C LEU A 14 -22.14 5.94 -4.15
N GLY A 15 -22.49 7.07 -3.54
CA GLY A 15 -21.67 7.72 -2.51
C GLY A 15 -21.45 6.82 -1.29
N LEU A 16 -22.52 6.19 -0.80
CA LEU A 16 -22.45 5.26 0.33
C LEU A 16 -21.63 4.00 0.01
N ILE A 17 -21.79 3.43 -1.18
CA ILE A 17 -21.00 2.27 -1.64
C ILE A 17 -19.52 2.66 -1.71
N GLY A 18 -19.19 3.80 -2.32
CA GLY A 18 -17.82 4.28 -2.40
C GLY A 18 -17.19 4.48 -1.02
N LEU A 19 -17.95 5.08 -0.09
CA LEU A 19 -17.50 5.26 1.29
C LEU A 19 -17.29 3.92 2.01
N ALA A 20 -18.21 2.96 1.85
CA ALA A 20 -18.08 1.64 2.46
C ALA A 20 -16.85 0.88 1.93
N VAL A 21 -16.60 0.93 0.62
CA VAL A 21 -15.41 0.35 0.00
C VAL A 21 -14.15 1.04 0.52
N PHE A 22 -14.13 2.37 0.59
CA PHE A 22 -13.00 3.12 1.14
C PHE A 22 -12.72 2.78 2.61
N MET A 23 -13.75 2.65 3.45
CA MET A 23 -13.56 2.21 4.84
C MET A 23 -13.06 0.77 4.92
N TRP A 24 -13.48 -0.11 3.99
CA TRP A 24 -12.98 -1.47 3.90
C TRP A 24 -11.49 -1.52 3.53
N THR A 25 -11.03 -0.65 2.63
CA THR A 25 -9.59 -0.56 2.31
C THR A 25 -8.77 -0.12 3.51
N LEU A 26 -9.24 0.90 4.25
CA LEU A 26 -8.59 1.39 5.48
C LEU A 26 -8.50 0.33 6.59
N LYS A 27 -9.50 -0.56 6.68
CA LYS A 27 -9.50 -1.66 7.66
C LYS A 27 -8.43 -2.72 7.36
N GLY A 28 -7.95 -2.82 6.12
CA GLY A 28 -6.84 -3.71 5.81
C GLY A 28 -5.59 -3.28 6.58
N ARG A 29 -4.95 -4.21 7.30
CA ARG A 29 -3.64 -4.02 7.96
C ARG A 29 -2.49 -3.71 6.96
N GLN A 30 -2.81 -3.36 5.72
CA GLN A 30 -1.88 -3.01 4.65
C GLN A 30 -1.15 -1.68 4.89
N TYR A 31 -1.66 -0.82 5.77
CA TYR A 31 -1.00 0.44 6.12
C TYR A 31 0.10 0.29 7.18
N ASP A 32 0.11 -0.80 7.98
CA ASP A 32 1.16 -1.07 8.97
C ASP A 32 2.55 -1.19 8.32
N ASP A 33 2.62 -1.71 7.07
CA ASP A 33 3.90 -1.87 6.35
C ASP A 33 4.31 -0.61 5.58
N LEU A 34 3.36 0.29 5.24
CA LEU A 34 3.68 1.58 4.61
C LEU A 34 4.45 2.49 5.57
N ASP A 35 4.07 2.50 6.85
CA ASP A 35 4.81 3.22 7.90
C ASP A 35 6.26 2.68 8.04
N GLY A 36 6.44 1.37 7.95
CA GLY A 36 7.77 0.73 7.98
C GLY A 36 8.58 0.92 6.69
N ALA A 37 7.94 0.99 5.52
CA ALA A 37 8.60 1.26 4.25
C ALA A 37 9.08 2.72 4.15
N ALA A 38 8.29 3.69 4.64
CA ALA A 38 8.68 5.09 4.70
C ALA A 38 9.90 5.32 5.61
N ALA A 39 9.95 4.66 6.76
CA ALA A 39 11.11 4.70 7.66
C ALA A 39 12.38 4.17 6.98
N ARG A 40 12.28 3.08 6.21
CA ARG A 40 13.41 2.51 5.46
C ARG A 40 13.91 3.44 4.36
N ILE A 41 13.03 4.07 3.59
CA ILE A 41 13.42 5.02 2.52
C ILE A 41 14.22 6.22 3.04
N LEU A 42 13.86 6.75 4.21
CA LEU A 42 14.58 7.87 4.84
C LEU A 42 15.94 7.45 5.41
N GLU A 43 16.08 6.20 5.84
CA GLU A 43 17.32 5.69 6.43
C GLU A 43 18.22 4.90 5.45
N GLU A 44 17.74 4.57 4.25
CA GLU A 44 18.49 3.83 3.21
C GLU A 44 19.41 4.73 2.40
N ASP A 45 19.20 6.05 2.37
CA ASP A 45 20.05 6.99 1.63
C ASP A 45 21.52 7.00 2.13
N ASP A 46 21.76 6.51 3.35
CA ASP A 46 23.09 6.48 3.99
C ASP A 46 23.71 5.07 4.08
N ARG A 47 23.11 4.03 3.47
CA ARG A 47 23.61 2.65 3.58
C ARG A 47 24.04 2.10 2.23
N PRO A 48 25.30 1.67 2.05
CA PRO A 48 25.70 0.97 0.84
C PRO A 48 24.89 -0.32 0.70
N LEU A 49 24.30 -0.52 -0.48
CA LEU A 49 23.62 -1.77 -0.85
C LEU A 49 24.57 -2.94 -0.56
N PRO A 50 24.11 -4.01 0.13
CA PRO A 50 24.91 -5.20 0.34
C PRO A 50 25.38 -5.72 -1.01
N ASP A 51 26.69 -5.79 -1.19
CA ASP A 51 27.28 -6.28 -2.42
C ASP A 51 26.74 -7.71 -2.65
N ALA A 52 25.99 -7.92 -3.73
CA ALA A 52 25.33 -9.19 -4.07
C ALA A 52 26.35 -10.32 -4.39
N LYS A 53 27.60 -10.15 -3.97
CA LYS A 53 28.71 -11.09 -4.11
C LYS A 53 29.05 -11.70 -2.75
N ASP A 54 28.07 -12.39 -2.20
CA ASP A 54 28.32 -13.58 -1.39
C ASP A 54 28.80 -14.74 -2.29
N ASN A 55 29.67 -15.59 -1.71
CA ASN A 55 29.99 -17.00 -2.02
C ASN A 55 31.44 -17.37 -2.40
N SER A 56 32.36 -16.43 -2.63
CA SER A 56 33.75 -16.80 -3.00
C SER A 56 34.67 -17.15 -1.81
N VAL A 57 34.29 -16.78 -0.58
CA VAL A 57 35.14 -17.02 0.61
C VAL A 57 34.99 -18.44 1.16
N THR A 58 33.82 -19.06 0.99
CA THR A 58 33.51 -20.39 1.53
C THR A 58 33.93 -21.53 0.59
N ALA A 59 34.16 -21.26 -0.69
CA ALA A 59 34.57 -22.26 -1.68
C ALA A 59 36.10 -22.50 -1.76
N ARG A 60 36.92 -21.69 -1.07
CA ARG A 60 38.38 -21.76 -1.15
C ARG A 60 39.07 -22.61 -0.06
N ARG A 61 38.28 -23.25 0.81
CA ARG A 61 38.72 -24.25 1.80
C ARG A 61 38.19 -25.64 1.40
N LYS A 62 38.74 -26.25 0.35
CA LYS A 62 38.60 -27.69 0.13
C LYS A 62 39.76 -28.23 -0.68
#